data_AF-M4V537-F1
#
_entry.id   AF-M4V537-F1
#
_cell.length_a   1.000
_cell.length_b   1.000
_cell.length_c   1.000
_cell.angle_alpha   90.00
_cell.angle_beta   90.00
_cell.angle_gamma   90.00
#
_symmetry.space_group_name_H-M   'P 1'
#
loop_
_entity.id
_entity.type
_entity.pdbx_description
1 polymer ?
#
loop_
_entity_poly.entity_id
_entity_poly.type
_entity_poly.pdbx_seq_one_letter_code
_entity_poly.pdbx_strand_id
1 'polypeptide(L)'
;MSTNEQNPQQPEQKQNKKRQYLIAVIATLAVSAVAAGSYYALSFAKELEEKANESQEQFVGDPEVSSQLLTECQKSAERIADSQSLDQIITEYKRYADNCRSVYVVVEKESFVRNEGMYPDLVVDIAFLAAKTDKSKAMDVLNFAKGLEPWEYYMGPVICESRGVVEAYIEAFQSTTERRCLKKTEDSAQLIAALKSKNFSLLPQTLKEGEVVWVGLPDSEVGCPEKMSDIMNLVTRLTSGSDVEFEENQSENAESSGLTFIYKTKSDDKMILEFSESDSCLQLGAVLVPDLQP
;
A
#
# COMPACT_ATOMS: atom_id res chain seq x y z
N MET A 1 -22.79 104.84 18.81
CA MET A 1 -23.75 104.76 17.69
C MET A 1 -23.24 103.76 16.68
N SER A 2 -24.14 102.92 16.19
CA SER A 2 -24.01 101.99 15.06
C SER A 2 -23.37 100.62 15.30
N THR A 3 -24.25 99.64 15.10
CA THR A 3 -24.13 98.19 14.92
C THR A 3 -23.62 97.80 13.51
N ASN A 4 -23.48 96.49 13.31
CA ASN A 4 -23.24 95.70 12.07
C ASN A 4 -21.76 95.45 11.72
N GLU A 5 -21.30 94.26 11.34
CA GLU A 5 -21.95 92.96 11.04
C GLU A 5 -20.89 91.84 11.18
N GLN A 6 -21.32 90.66 11.65
CA GLN A 6 -20.62 89.39 11.49
C GLN A 6 -20.91 88.84 10.08
N ASN A 7 -19.94 88.24 9.38
CA ASN A 7 -19.85 86.78 9.13
C ASN A 7 -18.67 86.42 8.18
N PRO A 8 -18.16 85.17 8.21
CA PRO A 8 -16.93 84.71 7.57
C PRO A 8 -17.18 83.75 6.38
N GLN A 9 -16.11 83.45 5.63
CA GLN A 9 -15.82 82.23 4.83
C GLN A 9 -14.45 82.46 4.14
N GLN A 10 -13.55 81.52 3.86
CA GLN A 10 -13.25 80.13 4.21
C GLN A 10 -11.85 79.84 3.58
N PRO A 11 -11.01 78.92 4.09
CA PRO A 11 -9.64 78.71 3.60
C PRO A 11 -9.51 77.44 2.74
N GLU A 12 -9.29 77.57 1.41
CA GLU A 12 -9.27 76.41 0.50
C GLU A 12 -7.91 75.96 -0.06
N GLN A 13 -6.79 76.63 0.26
CA GLN A 13 -5.53 76.37 -0.47
C GLN A 13 -4.48 75.47 0.22
N LYS A 14 -4.67 75.03 1.46
CA LYS A 14 -3.64 74.24 2.20
C LYS A 14 -3.87 72.72 2.25
N GLN A 15 -5.04 72.21 1.85
CA GLN A 15 -5.37 70.78 1.96
C GLN A 15 -4.93 69.93 0.75
N ASN A 16 -4.63 70.55 -0.40
CA ASN A 16 -4.42 69.83 -1.66
C ASN A 16 -2.98 69.28 -1.85
N LYS A 17 -1.95 69.91 -1.26
CA LYS A 17 -0.56 69.43 -1.38
C LYS A 17 -0.22 68.22 -0.50
N LYS A 18 -0.90 68.04 0.64
CA LYS A 18 -0.67 66.88 1.53
C LYS A 18 -1.30 65.59 1.02
N ARG A 19 -2.44 65.67 0.28
CA ARG A 19 -3.06 64.50 -0.36
C ARG A 19 -2.26 63.99 -1.56
N GLN A 20 -1.67 64.90 -2.36
CA GLN A 20 -0.83 64.50 -3.50
C GLN A 20 0.47 63.78 -3.07
N TYR A 21 1.11 64.22 -1.98
CA TYR A 21 2.28 63.52 -1.42
C TYR A 21 1.93 62.14 -0.85
N LEU A 22 0.77 61.99 -0.19
CA LEU A 22 0.36 60.71 0.37
C LEU A 22 0.05 59.67 -0.73
N ILE A 23 -0.57 60.10 -1.83
CA ILE A 23 -0.86 59.23 -2.99
C ILE A 23 0.43 58.82 -3.71
N ALA A 24 1.39 59.74 -3.87
CA ALA A 24 2.69 59.43 -4.47
C ALA A 24 3.49 58.41 -3.64
N VAL A 25 3.49 58.52 -2.31
CA VAL A 25 4.19 57.57 -1.43
C VAL A 25 3.52 56.19 -1.43
N ILE A 26 2.19 56.12 -1.45
CA ILE A 26 1.45 54.84 -1.54
C ILE A 26 1.67 54.18 -2.91
N ALA A 27 1.67 54.95 -4.00
CA ALA A 27 1.96 54.43 -5.34
C ALA A 27 3.40 53.90 -5.45
N THR A 28 4.37 54.56 -4.83
CA THR A 28 5.77 54.10 -4.84
C THR A 28 5.94 52.82 -4.02
N LEU A 29 5.27 52.71 -2.85
CA LEU A 29 5.28 51.51 -2.02
C LEU A 29 4.57 50.32 -2.69
N ALA A 30 3.48 50.56 -3.41
CA ALA A 30 2.79 49.52 -4.17
C ALA A 30 3.63 49.00 -5.35
N VAL A 31 4.36 49.87 -6.05
CA VAL A 31 5.27 49.45 -7.13
C VAL A 31 6.46 48.65 -6.58
N SER A 32 7.00 49.00 -5.42
CA SER A 32 8.06 48.19 -4.78
C SER A 32 7.56 46.85 -4.24
N ALA A 33 6.31 46.76 -3.75
CA ALA A 33 5.73 45.50 -3.30
C ALA A 33 5.40 44.56 -4.46
N VAL A 34 4.94 45.10 -5.61
CA VAL A 34 4.72 44.33 -6.83
C VAL A 34 6.05 43.91 -7.46
N ALA A 35 7.09 44.75 -7.44
CA ALA A 35 8.43 44.39 -7.92
C ALA A 35 9.10 43.32 -7.04
N ALA A 36 8.96 43.38 -5.71
CA ALA A 36 9.46 42.35 -4.81
C ALA A 36 8.67 41.04 -4.92
N GLY A 37 7.34 41.10 -5.07
CA GLY A 37 6.48 39.94 -5.27
C GLY A 37 6.70 39.25 -6.62
N SER A 38 6.94 40.02 -7.69
CA SER A 38 7.26 39.48 -9.01
C SER A 38 8.70 38.97 -9.09
N TYR A 39 9.67 39.58 -8.40
CA TYR A 39 11.03 39.03 -8.30
C TYR A 39 11.04 37.72 -7.50
N TYR A 40 10.30 37.63 -6.39
CA TYR A 40 10.15 36.38 -5.64
C TYR A 40 9.41 35.31 -6.45
N ALA A 41 8.34 35.67 -7.17
CA ALA A 41 7.61 34.71 -8.01
C ALA A 41 8.46 34.24 -9.21
N LEU A 42 9.26 35.13 -9.81
CA LEU A 42 10.18 34.77 -10.91
C LEU A 42 11.40 34.01 -10.40
N SER A 43 11.93 34.27 -9.20
CA SER A 43 13.01 33.47 -8.63
C SER A 43 12.52 32.10 -8.19
N PHE A 44 11.30 31.99 -7.65
CA PHE A 44 10.67 30.70 -7.34
C PHE A 44 10.32 29.93 -8.61
N ALA A 45 9.83 30.61 -9.66
CA ALA A 45 9.57 29.99 -10.96
C ALA A 45 10.86 29.53 -11.63
N LYS A 46 11.95 30.30 -11.52
CA LYS A 46 13.27 29.93 -12.05
C LYS A 46 13.93 28.81 -11.24
N GLU A 47 13.75 28.78 -9.91
CA GLU A 47 14.21 27.66 -9.06
C GLU A 47 13.35 26.41 -9.25
N LEU A 48 12.06 26.55 -9.60
CA LEU A 48 11.20 25.45 -10.05
C LEU A 48 11.55 24.98 -11.46
N GLU A 49 11.96 25.87 -12.37
CA GLU A 49 12.46 25.51 -13.71
C GLU A 49 13.85 24.86 -13.64
N GLU A 50 14.73 25.30 -12.75
CA GLU A 50 16.04 24.67 -12.49
C GLU A 50 15.86 23.31 -11.80
N LYS A 51 14.97 23.19 -10.81
CA LYS A 51 14.63 21.88 -10.21
C LYS A 51 13.87 20.96 -11.17
N ALA A 52 13.02 21.51 -12.06
CA ALA A 52 12.32 20.73 -13.08
C ALA A 52 13.27 20.29 -14.22
N ASN A 53 14.27 21.10 -14.57
CA ASN A 53 15.31 20.73 -15.54
C ASN A 53 16.39 19.81 -14.95
N GLU A 54 16.68 19.89 -13.64
CA GLU A 54 17.52 18.90 -12.94
C GLU A 54 16.80 17.55 -12.75
N SER A 55 15.47 17.51 -12.77
CA SER A 55 14.69 16.26 -12.80
C SER A 55 14.47 15.67 -14.21
N GLN A 56 15.06 16.29 -15.24
CA GLN A 56 14.93 15.86 -16.64
C GLN A 56 16.22 15.27 -17.24
N GLU A 57 17.21 14.91 -16.41
CA GLU A 57 18.25 13.96 -16.81
C GLU A 57 17.87 12.55 -16.35
N GLN A 58 17.39 11.76 -17.31
CA GLN A 58 17.19 10.31 -17.25
C GLN A 58 16.17 9.79 -16.23
N PHE A 59 14.88 10.10 -16.47
CA PHE A 59 13.94 8.97 -16.47
C PHE A 59 14.38 8.04 -17.60
N VAL A 60 15.15 7.00 -17.26
CA VAL A 60 15.11 5.77 -18.03
C VAL A 60 13.70 5.23 -17.80
N GLY A 61 12.74 5.75 -18.58
CA GLY A 61 11.41 5.17 -18.62
C GLY A 61 11.55 3.72 -19.00
N ASP A 62 10.75 2.86 -18.38
CA ASP A 62 10.68 1.46 -18.77
C ASP A 62 10.58 1.35 -20.29
N PRO A 63 11.28 0.37 -20.90
CA PRO A 63 11.25 0.20 -22.34
C PRO A 63 9.79 0.16 -22.80
N GLU A 64 9.42 1.06 -23.70
CA GLU A 64 8.07 1.18 -24.23
C GLU A 64 7.61 -0.21 -24.69
N VAL A 65 6.67 -0.81 -23.95
CA VAL A 65 6.16 -2.15 -24.23
C VAL A 65 5.53 -2.11 -25.62
N SER A 66 6.09 -2.88 -26.55
CA SER A 66 5.57 -2.89 -27.91
C SER A 66 4.10 -3.32 -27.92
N SER A 67 3.28 -2.71 -28.79
CA SER A 67 1.87 -3.08 -28.96
C SER A 67 1.67 -4.56 -29.30
N GLN A 68 2.66 -5.15 -29.98
CA GLN A 68 2.69 -6.58 -30.27
C GLN A 68 2.86 -7.40 -28.99
N LEU A 69 3.85 -7.06 -28.15
CA LEU A 69 4.08 -7.74 -26.87
C LEU A 69 2.85 -7.66 -25.96
N LEU A 70 2.24 -6.47 -25.84
CA LEU A 70 1.01 -6.28 -25.08
C LEU A 70 -0.10 -7.23 -25.58
N THR A 71 -0.30 -7.28 -26.90
CA THR A 71 -1.30 -8.18 -27.51
C THR A 71 -1.00 -9.65 -27.26
N GLU A 72 0.27 -10.05 -27.31
CA GLU A 72 0.69 -11.44 -27.08
C GLU A 72 0.46 -11.88 -25.63
N CYS A 73 0.86 -11.05 -24.67
CA CYS A 73 0.67 -11.30 -23.25
C CYS A 73 -0.81 -11.33 -22.86
N GLN A 74 -1.61 -10.38 -23.36
CA GLN A 74 -3.05 -10.33 -23.15
C GLN A 74 -3.74 -11.61 -23.66
N LYS A 75 -3.45 -12.03 -24.89
CA LYS A 75 -3.98 -13.29 -25.43
C LYS A 75 -3.51 -14.52 -24.67
N SER A 76 -2.30 -14.48 -24.12
CA SER A 76 -1.78 -15.58 -23.30
C SER A 76 -2.55 -15.68 -21.97
N ALA A 77 -2.81 -14.55 -21.30
CA ALA A 77 -3.63 -14.51 -20.09
C ALA A 77 -5.06 -15.03 -20.35
N GLU A 78 -5.67 -14.62 -21.47
CA GLU A 78 -6.98 -15.13 -21.89
C GLU A 78 -6.99 -16.65 -22.12
N ARG A 79 -5.95 -17.19 -22.77
CA ARG A 79 -5.77 -18.64 -22.99
C ARG A 79 -5.60 -19.40 -21.68
N ILE A 80 -4.83 -18.85 -20.74
CA ILE A 80 -4.69 -19.42 -19.39
C ILE A 80 -6.07 -19.48 -18.73
N ALA A 81 -6.83 -18.38 -18.76
CA ALA A 81 -8.14 -18.31 -18.15
C ALA A 81 -9.20 -19.24 -18.78
N ASP A 82 -9.10 -19.54 -20.08
CA ASP A 82 -10.00 -20.47 -20.80
C ASP A 82 -9.60 -21.95 -20.69
N SER A 83 -8.33 -22.24 -20.37
CA SER A 83 -7.84 -23.61 -20.44
C SER A 83 -8.36 -24.44 -19.26
N GLN A 84 -8.77 -25.67 -19.56
CA GLN A 84 -9.12 -26.67 -18.56
C GLN A 84 -7.95 -27.60 -18.21
N SER A 85 -6.83 -27.49 -18.93
CA SER A 85 -5.67 -28.36 -18.75
C SER A 85 -4.59 -27.64 -17.96
N LEU A 86 -4.33 -28.13 -16.74
CA LEU A 86 -3.29 -27.59 -15.87
C LEU A 86 -1.90 -27.56 -16.54
N ASP A 87 -1.55 -28.61 -17.29
CA ASP A 87 -0.26 -28.67 -17.97
C ASP A 87 -0.14 -27.64 -19.10
N GLN A 88 -1.25 -27.36 -19.81
CA GLN A 88 -1.28 -26.28 -20.80
C GLN A 88 -1.17 -24.92 -20.15
N ILE A 89 -1.89 -24.68 -19.04
CA ILE A 89 -1.80 -23.44 -18.25
C ILE A 89 -0.36 -23.17 -17.83
N ILE A 90 0.30 -24.15 -17.20
CA ILE A 90 1.66 -24.00 -16.70
C ILE A 90 2.64 -23.78 -17.85
N THR A 91 2.51 -24.53 -18.95
CA THR A 91 3.38 -24.38 -20.12
C THR A 91 3.22 -23.00 -20.77
N GLU A 92 1.99 -22.51 -20.87
CA GLU A 92 1.67 -21.22 -21.44
C GLU A 92 2.24 -20.10 -20.56
N TYR A 93 1.99 -20.13 -19.25
CA TYR A 93 2.57 -19.18 -18.29
C TYR A 93 4.10 -19.12 -18.38
N LYS A 94 4.77 -20.28 -18.27
CA LYS A 94 6.24 -20.35 -18.31
C LYS A 94 6.85 -19.86 -19.62
N ARG A 95 6.12 -19.97 -20.74
CA ARG A 95 6.58 -19.48 -22.05
C ARG A 95 6.62 -17.95 -22.11
N TYR A 96 5.69 -17.27 -21.45
CA TYR A 96 5.47 -15.84 -21.61
C TYR A 96 5.89 -15.01 -20.38
N ALA A 97 6.00 -15.60 -19.19
CA ALA A 97 6.22 -14.87 -17.94
C ALA A 97 7.41 -13.90 -17.97
N ASP A 98 8.54 -14.30 -18.56
CA ASP A 98 9.75 -13.48 -18.62
C ASP A 98 9.57 -12.27 -19.57
N ASN A 99 9.09 -12.51 -20.79
CA ASN A 99 8.87 -11.46 -21.77
C ASN A 99 7.70 -10.53 -21.40
N CYS A 100 6.70 -11.05 -20.68
CA CYS A 100 5.51 -10.31 -20.26
C CYS A 100 5.66 -9.68 -18.88
N ARG A 101 6.88 -9.63 -18.32
CA ARG A 101 7.12 -9.21 -16.94
C ARG A 101 6.51 -7.87 -16.57
N SER A 102 6.66 -6.88 -17.46
CA SER A 102 6.18 -5.51 -17.26
C SER A 102 4.83 -5.25 -17.94
N VAL A 103 4.06 -6.30 -18.28
CA VAL A 103 2.79 -6.15 -18.99
C VAL A 103 1.62 -6.34 -18.04
N TYR A 104 0.83 -5.29 -17.88
CA TYR A 104 -0.48 -5.34 -17.23
C TYR A 104 -1.50 -6.00 -18.15
N VAL A 105 -2.26 -6.97 -17.64
CA VAL A 105 -3.29 -7.72 -18.38
C VAL A 105 -4.64 -7.64 -17.69
N VAL A 106 -5.72 -7.75 -18.47
CA VAL A 106 -7.10 -7.73 -17.97
C VAL A 106 -7.88 -8.92 -18.53
N VAL A 107 -8.42 -9.77 -17.69
CA VAL A 107 -9.29 -10.90 -18.02
C VAL A 107 -10.73 -10.53 -17.64
N GLU A 108 -11.54 -10.15 -18.62
CA GLU A 108 -12.91 -9.63 -18.39
C GLU A 108 -13.94 -10.70 -18.02
N LYS A 109 -13.59 -11.99 -18.14
CA LYS A 109 -14.48 -13.11 -17.85
C LYS A 109 -14.25 -13.69 -16.46
N GLU A 110 -15.31 -14.25 -15.88
CA GLU A 110 -15.18 -15.05 -14.67
C GLU A 110 -14.27 -16.27 -14.93
N SER A 111 -13.20 -16.40 -14.14
CA SER A 111 -12.21 -17.45 -14.30
C SER A 111 -11.52 -17.77 -12.96
N PHE A 112 -10.62 -18.75 -12.96
CA PHE A 112 -9.84 -19.08 -11.76
C PHE A 112 -8.67 -18.12 -11.50
N VAL A 113 -8.27 -17.33 -12.50
CA VAL A 113 -7.26 -16.28 -12.33
C VAL A 113 -7.93 -14.96 -12.01
N ARG A 114 -7.18 -14.06 -11.39
CA ARG A 114 -7.61 -12.67 -11.16
C ARG A 114 -7.98 -11.97 -12.46
N ASN A 115 -8.88 -10.99 -12.33
CA ASN A 115 -9.37 -10.21 -13.47
C ASN A 115 -8.33 -9.23 -13.99
N GLU A 116 -7.37 -8.79 -13.18
CA GLU A 116 -6.34 -7.85 -13.63
C GLU A 116 -5.08 -7.92 -12.78
N GLY A 117 -3.98 -7.42 -13.33
CA GLY A 117 -2.66 -7.35 -12.68
C GLY A 117 -1.53 -7.50 -13.68
N MET A 118 -0.30 -7.59 -13.18
CA MET A 118 0.85 -7.87 -14.05
C MET A 118 0.79 -9.33 -14.48
N TYR A 119 1.18 -9.63 -15.73
CA TYR A 119 1.13 -11.00 -16.25
C TYR A 119 1.84 -12.03 -15.34
N PRO A 120 3.01 -11.76 -14.76
CA PRO A 120 3.65 -12.72 -13.87
C PRO A 120 2.88 -13.02 -12.59
N ASP A 121 1.99 -12.12 -12.15
CA ASP A 121 1.19 -12.26 -10.91
C ASP A 121 0.25 -13.46 -10.97
N LEU A 122 -0.13 -13.88 -12.18
CA LEU A 122 -0.90 -15.09 -12.45
C LEU A 122 -0.27 -16.34 -11.80
N VAL A 123 1.03 -16.31 -11.47
CA VAL A 123 1.74 -17.40 -10.78
C VAL A 123 1.01 -17.89 -9.55
N VAL A 124 0.46 -16.98 -8.72
CA VAL A 124 -0.16 -17.35 -7.46
C VAL A 124 -1.45 -18.12 -7.72
N ASP A 125 -2.28 -17.63 -8.65
CA ASP A 125 -3.55 -18.25 -9.01
C ASP A 125 -3.32 -19.63 -9.66
N ILE A 126 -2.30 -19.74 -10.51
CA ILE A 126 -1.89 -21.00 -11.14
C ILE A 126 -1.33 -21.98 -10.09
N ALA A 127 -0.55 -21.51 -9.12
CA ALA A 127 -0.02 -22.34 -8.05
C ALA A 127 -1.14 -22.89 -7.16
N PHE A 128 -2.13 -22.07 -6.80
CA PHE A 128 -3.31 -22.53 -6.07
C PHE A 128 -4.13 -23.56 -6.88
N LEU A 129 -4.30 -23.35 -8.18
CA LEU A 129 -4.96 -24.34 -9.03
C LEU A 129 -4.17 -25.66 -9.08
N ALA A 130 -2.85 -25.59 -9.23
CA ALA A 130 -1.98 -26.76 -9.27
C ALA A 130 -2.03 -27.56 -7.97
N ALA A 131 -2.01 -26.87 -6.83
CA ALA A 131 -2.01 -27.47 -5.50
C ALA A 131 -3.26 -28.31 -5.19
N LYS A 132 -4.40 -28.02 -5.84
CA LYS A 132 -5.61 -28.86 -5.75
C LYS A 132 -5.41 -30.29 -6.25
N THR A 133 -4.40 -30.51 -7.10
CA THR A 133 -4.11 -31.81 -7.72
C THR A 133 -2.76 -32.37 -7.30
N ASP A 134 -1.72 -31.54 -7.26
CA ASP A 134 -0.35 -31.93 -6.95
C ASP A 134 0.42 -30.73 -6.40
N LYS A 135 0.76 -30.78 -5.11
CA LYS A 135 1.55 -29.73 -4.44
C LYS A 135 2.93 -29.55 -5.08
N SER A 136 3.54 -30.61 -5.64
CA SER A 136 4.83 -30.50 -6.31
C SER A 136 4.74 -29.60 -7.54
N LYS A 137 3.65 -29.68 -8.31
CA LYS A 137 3.43 -28.80 -9.47
C LYS A 137 3.28 -27.35 -9.06
N ALA A 138 2.58 -27.07 -7.96
CA ALA A 138 2.49 -25.73 -7.40
C ALA A 138 3.88 -25.17 -7.07
N MET A 139 4.72 -25.97 -6.40
CA MET A 139 6.10 -25.61 -6.10
C MET A 139 6.94 -25.39 -7.36
N ASP A 140 6.78 -26.20 -8.41
CA ASP A 140 7.51 -26.03 -9.67
C ASP A 140 7.14 -24.74 -10.42
N VAL A 141 5.92 -24.24 -10.22
CA VAL A 141 5.44 -22.97 -10.79
C VAL A 141 6.02 -21.80 -9.99
N LEU A 142 5.91 -21.84 -8.65
CA LEU A 142 6.43 -20.79 -7.78
C LEU A 142 7.96 -20.68 -7.84
N ASN A 143 8.68 -21.79 -7.85
CA ASN A 143 10.14 -21.78 -7.97
C ASN A 143 10.61 -21.27 -9.34
N PHE A 144 9.85 -21.52 -10.40
CA PHE A 144 10.11 -20.91 -11.69
C PHE A 144 9.95 -19.39 -11.62
N ALA A 145 8.85 -18.89 -11.06
CA ALA A 145 8.60 -17.46 -10.95
C ALA A 145 9.62 -16.75 -10.03
N LYS A 146 10.05 -17.40 -8.95
CA LYS A 146 11.13 -16.93 -8.08
C LYS A 146 12.45 -16.73 -8.84
N GLY A 147 12.67 -17.47 -9.93
CA GLY A 147 13.86 -17.37 -10.78
C GLY A 147 13.76 -16.30 -11.88
N LEU A 148 12.60 -15.66 -12.06
CA LEU A 148 12.44 -14.54 -12.98
C LEU A 148 13.16 -13.30 -12.41
N GLU A 149 13.46 -12.34 -13.29
CA GLU A 149 13.86 -11.03 -12.80
C GLU A 149 12.72 -10.40 -11.97
N PRO A 150 13.03 -9.63 -10.90
CA PRO A 150 12.02 -8.98 -10.08
C PRO A 150 11.07 -8.11 -10.90
N TRP A 151 9.82 -8.04 -10.45
CA TRP A 151 8.77 -7.22 -11.04
C TRP A 151 7.92 -6.57 -9.94
N GLU A 152 7.10 -5.62 -10.34
CA GLU A 152 6.10 -4.98 -9.50
C GLU A 152 4.88 -5.91 -9.38
N TYR A 153 4.72 -6.59 -8.24
CA TYR A 153 3.60 -7.50 -8.04
C TYR A 153 2.35 -6.69 -7.67
N TYR A 154 1.32 -6.75 -8.51
CA TYR A 154 0.13 -5.93 -8.37
C TYR A 154 -0.94 -6.61 -7.51
N MET A 155 -1.37 -5.91 -6.46
CA MET A 155 -2.42 -6.35 -5.53
C MET A 155 -3.52 -5.29 -5.39
N GLY A 156 -3.96 -4.72 -6.52
CA GLY A 156 -4.93 -3.63 -6.55
C GLY A 156 -4.25 -2.29 -6.27
N PRO A 157 -4.63 -1.52 -5.23
CA PRO A 157 -4.00 -0.23 -4.96
C PRO A 157 -2.55 -0.35 -4.48
N VAL A 158 -2.09 -1.55 -4.13
CA VAL A 158 -0.74 -1.81 -3.60
C VAL A 158 0.14 -2.50 -4.64
N ILE A 159 1.39 -2.06 -4.70
CA ILE A 159 2.47 -2.70 -5.44
C ILE A 159 3.47 -3.27 -4.43
N CYS A 160 3.77 -4.56 -4.57
CA CYS A 160 4.73 -5.27 -3.72
C CYS A 160 5.95 -5.72 -4.53
N GLU A 161 7.07 -5.95 -3.83
CA GLU A 161 8.23 -6.58 -4.44
C GLU A 161 7.93 -8.07 -4.69
N SER A 162 8.04 -8.50 -5.96
CA SER A 162 7.54 -9.82 -6.35
C SER A 162 8.25 -10.99 -5.71
N ARG A 163 9.56 -10.90 -5.46
CA ARG A 163 10.32 -12.00 -4.87
C ARG A 163 9.87 -12.27 -3.45
N GLY A 164 9.67 -11.24 -2.63
CA GLY A 164 9.13 -11.35 -1.28
C GLY A 164 7.77 -12.05 -1.27
N VAL A 165 6.86 -11.61 -2.13
CA VAL A 165 5.53 -12.21 -2.28
C VAL A 165 5.62 -13.69 -2.69
N VAL A 166 6.40 -14.02 -3.72
CA VAL A 166 6.56 -15.41 -4.19
C VAL A 166 7.23 -16.28 -3.12
N GLU A 167 8.22 -15.75 -2.39
CA GLU A 167 8.85 -16.47 -1.27
C GLU A 167 7.87 -16.72 -0.11
N ALA A 168 6.97 -15.78 0.18
CA ALA A 168 5.90 -15.97 1.17
C ALA A 168 4.98 -17.13 0.80
N TYR A 169 4.54 -17.19 -0.47
CA TYR A 169 3.73 -18.32 -0.95
C TYR A 169 4.50 -19.63 -0.96
N ILE A 170 5.79 -19.64 -1.35
CA ILE A 170 6.65 -20.83 -1.25
C ILE A 170 6.70 -21.36 0.18
N GLU A 171 6.92 -20.49 1.18
CA GLU A 171 6.91 -20.89 2.58
C GLU A 171 5.53 -21.43 3.01
N ALA A 172 4.45 -20.78 2.58
CA ALA A 172 3.09 -21.19 2.90
C ALA A 172 2.74 -22.60 2.36
N PHE A 173 3.17 -22.93 1.13
CA PHE A 173 2.96 -24.25 0.53
C PHE A 173 3.89 -25.34 1.09
N GLN A 174 5.08 -24.97 1.56
CA GLN A 174 6.05 -25.91 2.15
C GLN A 174 5.82 -26.15 3.65
N SER A 175 5.03 -25.30 4.32
CA SER A 175 4.80 -25.39 5.75
C SER A 175 4.26 -26.77 6.15
N THR A 176 4.99 -27.44 7.03
CA THR A 176 4.56 -28.69 7.67
C THR A 176 3.87 -28.44 9.01
N THR A 177 3.57 -27.18 9.33
CA THR A 177 2.93 -26.82 10.60
C THR A 177 1.54 -27.41 10.65
N GLU A 178 1.25 -28.17 11.71
CA GLU A 178 -0.09 -28.69 11.95
C GLU A 178 -1.06 -27.51 12.16
N ARG A 179 -2.06 -27.41 11.29
CA ARG A 179 -3.05 -26.34 11.35
C ARG A 179 -4.06 -26.66 12.44
N ARG A 180 -4.46 -25.64 13.19
CA ARG A 180 -5.46 -25.74 14.24
C ARG A 180 -6.59 -24.77 13.96
N CYS A 181 -7.79 -25.31 13.77
CA CYS A 181 -9.00 -24.50 13.77
C CYS A 181 -9.26 -24.02 15.21
N LEU A 182 -9.03 -22.73 15.47
CA LEU A 182 -9.38 -22.09 16.75
C LEU A 182 -10.75 -21.45 16.59
N LYS A 183 -11.78 -21.97 17.27
CA LYS A 183 -13.11 -21.36 17.19
C LYS A 183 -13.20 -20.17 18.13
N LYS A 184 -13.81 -19.07 17.67
CA LYS A 184 -13.97 -17.84 18.47
C LYS A 184 -14.66 -18.09 19.82
N THR A 185 -15.66 -18.96 19.86
CA THR A 185 -16.45 -19.26 21.06
C THR A 185 -15.74 -20.20 22.05
N GLU A 186 -14.86 -21.08 21.59
CA GLU A 186 -14.28 -22.17 22.40
C GLU A 186 -12.81 -21.89 22.74
N ASP A 187 -12.03 -21.37 21.79
CA ASP A 187 -10.57 -21.29 21.87
C ASP A 187 -10.03 -19.86 22.11
N SER A 188 -10.88 -18.83 22.06
CA SER A 188 -10.44 -17.42 22.23
C SER A 188 -9.70 -17.21 23.54
N ALA A 189 -10.16 -17.78 24.65
CA ALA A 189 -9.48 -17.68 25.94
C ALA A 189 -8.06 -18.28 25.92
N GLN A 190 -7.87 -19.41 25.21
CA GLN A 190 -6.54 -20.02 25.06
C GLN A 190 -5.64 -19.16 24.18
N LEU A 191 -6.16 -18.63 23.08
CA LEU A 191 -5.43 -17.71 22.20
C LEU A 191 -5.01 -16.46 22.96
N ILE A 192 -5.93 -15.81 23.68
CA ILE A 192 -5.67 -14.62 24.50
C ILE A 192 -4.60 -14.90 25.56
N ALA A 193 -4.66 -16.05 26.24
CA ALA A 193 -3.66 -16.42 27.24
C ALA A 193 -2.26 -16.61 26.61
N ALA A 194 -2.19 -17.24 25.43
CA ALA A 194 -0.94 -17.41 24.70
C ALA A 194 -0.35 -16.06 24.25
N LEU A 195 -1.18 -15.19 23.67
CA LEU A 195 -0.78 -13.85 23.23
C LEU A 195 -0.33 -12.96 24.39
N LYS A 196 -1.07 -12.93 25.52
CA LYS A 196 -0.68 -12.21 26.74
C LYS A 196 0.64 -12.69 27.33
N SER A 197 0.91 -13.99 27.26
CA SER A 197 2.18 -14.58 27.71
C SER A 197 3.31 -14.48 26.67
N LYS A 198 3.08 -13.79 25.55
CA LYS A 198 4.03 -13.62 24.43
C LYS A 198 4.48 -14.97 23.83
N ASN A 199 3.61 -15.97 23.90
CA ASN A 199 3.79 -17.24 23.22
C ASN A 199 3.09 -17.21 21.87
N PHE A 200 3.84 -16.91 20.82
CA PHE A 200 3.35 -16.77 19.46
C PHE A 200 3.35 -18.07 18.64
N SER A 201 3.71 -19.20 19.25
CA SER A 201 3.78 -20.50 18.54
C SER A 201 2.45 -20.97 17.93
N LEU A 202 1.33 -20.39 18.37
CA LEU A 202 0.01 -20.66 17.81
C LEU A 202 -0.27 -19.87 16.53
N LEU A 203 0.40 -18.75 16.27
CA LEU A 203 0.11 -17.90 15.09
C LEU A 203 0.27 -18.66 13.76
N PRO A 204 1.34 -19.44 13.53
CA PRO A 204 1.44 -20.20 12.29
C PRO A 204 0.35 -21.26 12.14
N GLN A 205 -0.24 -21.73 13.24
CA GLN A 205 -1.26 -22.79 13.22
C GLN A 205 -2.63 -22.27 12.76
N THR A 206 -2.87 -20.95 12.79
CA THR A 206 -4.18 -20.36 12.46
C THR A 206 -4.39 -20.09 10.97
N LEU A 207 -3.35 -20.19 10.13
CA LEU A 207 -3.51 -19.98 8.68
C LEU A 207 -4.10 -21.20 7.98
N LYS A 208 -4.81 -21.00 6.86
CA LYS A 208 -5.10 -22.12 5.95
C LYS A 208 -3.85 -22.53 5.18
N GLU A 209 -3.96 -23.69 4.54
CA GLU A 209 -2.93 -24.15 3.62
C GLU A 209 -2.79 -23.19 2.42
N GLY A 210 -1.55 -22.79 2.10
CA GLY A 210 -1.25 -21.85 1.02
C GLY A 210 -1.55 -20.38 1.33
N GLU A 211 -2.13 -20.07 2.49
CA GLU A 211 -2.36 -18.68 2.90
C GLU A 211 -1.10 -18.04 3.47
N VAL A 212 -1.03 -16.73 3.23
CA VAL A 212 0.05 -15.83 3.63
C VAL A 212 -0.52 -14.75 4.54
N VAL A 213 0.32 -14.22 5.43
CA VAL A 213 -0.08 -13.13 6.32
C VAL A 213 0.34 -11.81 5.69
N TRP A 214 -0.52 -10.82 5.78
CA TRP A 214 -0.22 -9.48 5.32
C TRP A 214 0.44 -8.67 6.42
N VAL A 215 1.50 -7.94 6.08
CA VAL A 215 1.95 -6.82 6.91
C VAL A 215 1.30 -5.57 6.35
N GLY A 216 0.41 -4.94 7.12
CA GLY A 216 -0.56 -3.97 6.61
C GLY A 216 -1.94 -4.57 6.35
N LEU A 217 -2.89 -3.76 5.89
CA LEU A 217 -4.27 -4.19 5.63
C LEU A 217 -4.40 -4.61 4.15
N PRO A 218 -4.98 -5.79 3.84
CA PRO A 218 -5.17 -6.26 2.46
C PRO A 218 -5.98 -5.29 1.57
N ASP A 219 -6.97 -4.60 2.15
CA ASP A 219 -7.85 -3.65 1.46
C ASP A 219 -7.38 -2.18 1.58
N SER A 220 -6.16 -1.95 2.09
CA SER A 220 -5.59 -0.61 2.21
C SER A 220 -4.57 -0.32 1.11
N GLU A 221 -4.16 0.93 0.99
CA GLU A 221 -3.07 1.36 0.10
C GLU A 221 -1.68 0.89 0.59
N VAL A 222 -1.59 0.18 1.73
CA VAL A 222 -0.33 -0.20 2.37
C VAL A 222 -0.42 -1.61 2.95
N GLY A 223 0.06 -2.61 2.21
CA GLY A 223 0.34 -3.91 2.77
C GLY A 223 0.77 -4.97 1.77
N CYS A 224 1.72 -5.81 2.16
CA CYS A 224 2.24 -6.89 1.31
C CYS A 224 2.19 -8.24 2.04
N PRO A 225 1.97 -9.35 1.31
CA PRO A 225 2.18 -10.69 1.83
C PRO A 225 3.62 -10.91 2.29
N GLU A 226 3.75 -11.45 3.49
CA GLU A 226 5.05 -11.74 4.08
C GLU A 226 5.17 -13.19 4.53
N LYS A 227 6.41 -13.66 4.58
CA LYS A 227 6.74 -14.98 5.13
C LYS A 227 6.34 -15.06 6.60
N MET A 228 5.73 -16.18 7.00
CA MET A 228 5.36 -16.40 8.40
C MET A 228 6.61 -16.37 9.31
N SER A 229 7.75 -16.85 8.85
CA SER A 229 9.03 -16.74 9.56
C SER A 229 9.42 -15.28 9.86
N ASP A 230 9.24 -14.37 8.91
CA ASP A 230 9.51 -12.94 9.08
C ASP A 230 8.47 -12.26 9.98
N ILE A 231 7.18 -12.65 9.86
CA ILE A 231 6.13 -12.24 10.80
C ILE A 231 6.48 -12.63 12.23
N MET A 232 6.91 -13.88 12.47
CA MET A 232 7.25 -14.36 13.81
C MET A 232 8.43 -13.58 14.41
N ASN A 233 9.43 -13.24 13.59
CA ASN A 233 10.54 -12.38 13.99
C ASN A 233 10.07 -10.96 14.33
N LEU A 234 9.20 -10.39 13.49
CA LEU A 234 8.63 -9.05 13.66
C LEU A 234 7.82 -8.96 14.96
N VAL A 235 6.88 -9.89 15.17
CA VAL A 235 6.03 -9.97 16.36
C VAL A 235 6.88 -10.11 17.63
N THR A 236 7.90 -10.98 17.60
CA THR A 236 8.79 -11.19 18.74
C THR A 236 9.57 -9.92 19.07
N ARG A 237 10.08 -9.22 18.05
CA ARG A 237 10.83 -7.97 18.20
C ARG A 237 9.96 -6.82 18.73
N LEU A 238 8.75 -6.65 18.19
CA LEU A 238 7.86 -5.55 18.59
C LEU A 238 7.27 -5.74 19.98
N THR A 239 7.27 -6.98 20.49
CA THR A 239 6.75 -7.31 21.82
C THR A 239 7.85 -7.56 22.85
N SER A 240 9.14 -7.46 22.46
CA SER A 240 10.28 -7.59 23.38
C SER A 240 10.46 -6.31 24.20
N GLY A 241 9.74 -6.22 25.32
CA GLY A 241 9.80 -5.08 26.25
C GLY A 241 8.89 -5.33 27.45
N SER A 242 9.33 -4.96 28.64
CA SER A 242 8.52 -5.09 29.86
C SER A 242 7.41 -4.05 29.95
N ASP A 243 7.49 -3.00 29.14
CA ASP A 243 6.57 -1.87 29.00
C ASP A 243 5.52 -2.07 27.90
N VAL A 244 5.56 -3.19 27.19
CA VAL A 244 4.56 -3.54 26.17
C VAL A 244 3.37 -4.20 26.85
N GLU A 245 2.23 -3.52 26.79
CA GLU A 245 0.94 -3.95 27.29
C GLU A 245 0.12 -4.62 26.17
N PHE A 246 -0.76 -5.55 26.56
CA PHE A 246 -1.67 -6.25 25.66
C PHE A 246 -3.10 -5.79 25.91
N GLU A 247 -3.78 -5.39 24.85
CA GLU A 247 -5.19 -5.05 24.85
C GLU A 247 -5.95 -5.94 23.86
N GLU A 248 -7.11 -6.40 24.30
CA GLU A 248 -8.08 -7.08 23.45
C GLU A 248 -9.13 -6.06 23.04
N ASN A 249 -9.29 -5.84 21.74
CA ASN A 249 -10.37 -5.02 21.23
C ASN A 249 -11.36 -5.93 20.49
N GLN A 250 -12.53 -6.12 21.09
CA GLN A 250 -13.64 -6.75 20.40
C GLN A 250 -14.33 -5.65 19.60
N SER A 251 -14.07 -5.60 18.29
CA SER A 251 -14.84 -4.73 17.39
C SER A 251 -16.33 -5.01 17.58
N GLU A 252 -17.07 -4.03 18.09
CA GLU A 252 -18.55 -4.08 18.22
C GLU A 252 -19.25 -3.84 16.86
N ASN A 253 -18.50 -3.52 15.81
CA ASN A 253 -19.07 -3.32 14.47
C ASN A 253 -19.42 -4.67 13.84
N ALA A 254 -20.72 -4.89 13.67
CA ALA A 254 -21.36 -6.12 13.21
C ALA A 254 -20.96 -6.63 11.81
N GLU A 255 -20.11 -5.92 11.07
CA GLU A 255 -19.67 -6.30 9.71
C GLU A 255 -18.39 -7.14 9.69
N SER A 256 -17.59 -7.13 10.76
CA SER A 256 -16.40 -7.99 10.89
C SER A 256 -16.54 -8.92 12.09
N SER A 257 -16.79 -10.21 11.87
CA SER A 257 -16.79 -11.24 12.92
C SER A 257 -15.40 -11.52 13.53
N GLY A 258 -14.38 -10.75 13.17
CA GLY A 258 -12.99 -10.92 13.58
C GLY A 258 -12.68 -10.65 15.05
N LEU A 259 -11.41 -10.86 15.42
CA LEU A 259 -10.81 -10.49 16.70
C LEU A 259 -9.57 -9.63 16.44
N THR A 260 -9.41 -8.56 17.21
CA THR A 260 -8.27 -7.65 17.10
C THR A 260 -7.50 -7.62 18.42
N PHE A 261 -6.19 -7.83 18.35
CA PHE A 261 -5.31 -7.77 19.50
C PHE A 261 -4.24 -6.71 19.31
N ILE A 262 -4.11 -5.82 20.29
CA ILE A 262 -3.24 -4.65 20.21
C ILE A 262 -2.10 -4.81 21.23
N TYR A 263 -0.87 -4.65 20.75
CA TYR A 263 0.31 -4.50 21.58
C TYR A 263 0.73 -3.04 21.53
N LYS A 264 0.82 -2.41 22.71
CA LYS A 264 1.13 -0.98 22.82
C LYS A 264 2.10 -0.70 23.94
N THR A 265 2.78 0.43 23.83
CA THR A 265 3.50 1.06 24.93
C THR A 265 2.63 2.17 25.51
N LYS A 266 3.06 2.82 26.60
CA LYS A 266 2.29 3.91 27.23
C LYS A 266 1.98 5.08 26.28
N SER A 267 2.80 5.27 25.24
CA SER A 267 2.66 6.38 24.29
C SER A 267 2.07 5.96 22.95
N ASP A 268 2.33 4.74 22.46
CA ASP A 268 2.04 4.38 21.07
C ASP A 268 1.68 2.90 20.90
N ASP A 269 0.80 2.64 19.94
CA ASP A 269 0.53 1.28 19.42
C ASP A 269 1.77 0.77 18.68
N LYS A 270 2.22 -0.43 19.04
CA LYS A 270 3.39 -1.08 18.41
C LYS A 270 2.98 -2.03 17.31
N MET A 271 1.88 -2.74 17.51
CA MET A 271 1.44 -3.78 16.61
C MET A 271 -0.02 -4.12 16.85
N ILE A 272 -0.74 -4.41 15.78
CA ILE A 272 -2.11 -4.93 15.82
C ILE A 272 -2.11 -6.28 15.09
N LEU A 273 -2.62 -7.32 15.73
CA LEU A 273 -2.90 -8.61 15.09
C LEU A 273 -4.37 -8.68 14.76
N GLU A 274 -4.70 -8.89 13.49
CA GLU A 274 -6.06 -9.01 13.02
C GLU A 274 -6.39 -10.45 12.63
N PHE A 275 -7.42 -10.97 13.27
CA PHE A 275 -7.97 -12.27 12.98
C PHE A 275 -9.33 -12.12 12.32
N SER A 276 -9.53 -12.82 11.22
CA SER A 276 -10.84 -13.00 10.59
C SER A 276 -11.40 -14.37 10.93
N GLU A 277 -12.72 -14.54 10.80
CA GLU A 277 -13.36 -15.85 10.89
C GLU A 277 -13.59 -16.40 9.49
N SER A 278 -13.05 -17.58 9.20
CA SER A 278 -13.26 -18.30 7.94
C SER A 278 -13.52 -19.77 8.24
N ASP A 279 -14.59 -20.33 7.66
CA ASP A 279 -15.05 -21.69 7.96
C ASP A 279 -15.21 -21.98 9.46
N SER A 280 -15.67 -20.98 10.23
CA SER A 280 -15.79 -21.00 11.70
C SER A 280 -14.46 -21.12 12.48
N CYS A 281 -13.32 -20.95 11.81
CA CYS A 281 -11.99 -20.90 12.41
C CYS A 281 -11.46 -19.47 12.40
N LEU A 282 -10.81 -19.05 13.50
CA LEU A 282 -10.04 -17.81 13.55
C LEU A 282 -8.75 -17.96 12.76
N GLN A 283 -8.47 -16.98 11.91
CA GLN A 283 -7.32 -16.97 11.01
C GLN A 283 -6.59 -15.66 11.12
N LEU A 284 -5.28 -15.71 11.31
CA LEU A 284 -4.46 -14.51 11.28
C LEU A 284 -4.39 -14.03 9.82
N GLY A 285 -5.00 -12.88 9.53
CA GLY A 285 -5.00 -12.30 8.19
C GLY A 285 -3.94 -11.22 8.02
N ALA A 286 -3.78 -10.38 9.04
CA ALA A 286 -2.93 -9.21 8.97
C ALA A 286 -2.20 -8.90 10.27
N VAL A 287 -1.03 -8.28 10.13
CA VAL A 287 -0.24 -7.66 11.18
C VAL A 287 -0.04 -6.20 10.80
N LEU A 288 -0.65 -5.29 11.55
CA LEU A 288 -0.50 -3.86 11.32
C LEU A 288 0.57 -3.31 12.24
N VAL A 289 1.49 -2.53 11.67
CA VAL A 289 2.55 -1.87 12.42
C VAL A 289 2.48 -0.38 12.05
N PRO A 290 2.03 0.49 12.97
CA PRO A 290 1.79 1.91 12.68
C PRO A 290 3.03 2.67 12.19
N ASP A 291 4.23 2.24 12.58
CA ASP A 291 5.51 2.89 12.27
C ASP A 291 6.36 2.09 11.25
N LEU A 292 5.75 1.32 10.35
CA LEU A 292 6.49 0.82 9.18
C LEU A 292 6.82 2.02 8.27
N GLN A 293 7.92 2.70 8.58
CA GLN A 293 8.55 3.57 7.60
C GLN A 293 9.02 2.70 6.42
N PRO A 294 8.69 3.08 5.17
CA PRO A 294 9.30 2.48 3.99
C PRO A 294 10.83 2.71 3.98
#